data_AF-A0A537ZNG8-F1
#
_entry.id   AF-A0A537ZNG8-F1
#
_cell.length_a   1.000
_cell.length_b   1.000
_cell.length_c   1.000
_cell.angle_alpha   90.00
_cell.angle_beta   90.00
_cell.angle_gamma   90.00
#
_symmetry.space_group_name_H-M   'P 1'
#
loop_
_entity.id
_entity.type
_entity.pdbx_description
1 polymer ?
#
loop_
_entity_poly.entity_id
_entity_poly.type
_entity_poly.pdbx_seq_one_letter_code
_entity_poly.pdbx_strand_id
1 'polypeptide(L)'
;MSCWIFAAAAGVTDSSGVASMRSLISIADASYPTIRLLKSPDFVTLGSRTVEPFRTPFVARLDLLGSSRSTGRHGLLDNWLPFLIYGAFALVIPATMIYASFVFATRPRRRVRTRIVPFESGVSTGPPPQQRFTISFYLTAMLFIVFDIEIVFLYPLAVILHKLAWFGFVEFLFFIAILVIAYVYVWRKGALEWQ
;
A
#
# COMPACT_ATOMS: atom_id res chain seq x y z
N MET A 1 -1.52 16.78 27.09
CA MET A 1 -2.99 16.54 27.04
C MET A 1 -3.36 15.06 27.17
N SER A 2 -2.50 14.11 26.76
CA SER A 2 -2.74 12.66 26.87
C SER A 2 -2.57 12.04 28.27
N CYS A 3 -1.91 12.72 29.23
CA CYS A 3 -1.67 12.18 30.58
C CYS A 3 -2.89 12.31 31.52
N TRP A 4 -3.79 13.26 31.25
CA TRP A 4 -4.96 13.53 32.10
C TRP A 4 -6.09 12.51 31.90
N ILE A 5 -6.23 11.98 30.68
CA ILE A 5 -7.29 11.02 30.34
C ILE A 5 -7.05 9.66 31.04
N PHE A 6 -5.78 9.29 31.25
CA PHE A 6 -5.41 8.03 31.89
C PHE A 6 -5.54 8.09 33.43
N ALA A 7 -5.32 9.26 34.05
CA ALA A 7 -5.47 9.45 35.50
C ALA A 7 -6.95 9.38 35.94
N ALA A 8 -7.88 9.85 35.09
CA ALA A 8 -9.32 9.81 35.35
C ALA A 8 -9.91 8.39 35.36
N ALA A 9 -9.35 7.45 34.59
CA ALA A 9 -9.83 6.07 34.52
C ALA A 9 -9.35 5.17 35.69
N ALA A 10 -8.31 5.59 36.43
CA ALA A 10 -7.69 4.81 37.52
C ALA A 10 -8.08 5.30 38.93
N GLY A 11 -8.91 6.35 39.07
CA GLY A 11 -9.34 6.86 40.37
C GLY A 11 -8.24 7.52 41.22
N VAL A 12 -7.12 7.92 40.61
CA VAL A 12 -5.98 8.53 41.31
C VAL A 12 -6.01 10.04 41.08
N THR A 13 -6.44 10.79 42.10
CA THR A 13 -6.70 12.23 42.03
C THR A 13 -5.55 13.10 42.52
N ASP A 14 -4.39 12.53 42.89
CA ASP A 14 -3.31 13.29 43.53
C ASP A 14 -1.97 13.24 42.77
N SER A 15 -1.24 14.36 42.82
CA SER A 15 0.01 14.63 42.08
C SER A 15 1.19 13.73 42.48
N SER A 16 1.08 13.05 43.64
CA SER A 16 2.04 12.08 44.16
C SER A 16 1.98 10.72 43.44
N GLY A 17 0.83 10.34 42.86
CA GLY A 17 0.67 9.04 42.18
C GLY A 17 1.37 8.97 40.81
N VAL A 18 1.46 10.11 40.11
CA VAL A 18 2.10 10.18 38.78
C VAL A 18 3.63 10.04 38.88
N ALA A 19 4.23 10.43 40.01
CA ALA A 19 5.66 10.24 40.27
C ALA A 19 6.03 8.78 40.54
N SER A 20 5.17 8.03 41.24
CA SER A 20 5.35 6.60 41.51
C SER A 20 5.24 5.74 40.24
N MET A 21 4.36 6.12 39.31
CA MET A 21 4.21 5.39 38.05
C MET A 21 5.41 5.60 37.09
N ARG A 22 6.09 6.75 37.18
CA ARG A 22 7.37 6.99 36.47
C ARG A 22 8.54 6.18 37.04
N SER A 23 8.58 5.94 38.35
CA SER A 23 9.62 5.08 38.94
C SER A 23 9.43 3.61 38.58
N LEU A 24 8.18 3.14 38.50
CA LEU A 24 7.87 1.76 38.09
C LEU A 24 8.23 1.47 36.62
N ILE A 25 8.04 2.43 35.71
CA ILE A 25 8.49 2.30 34.31
C ILE A 25 10.02 2.26 34.23
N SER A 26 10.72 3.05 35.06
CA SER A 26 12.19 3.04 35.14
C SER A 26 12.77 1.75 35.73
N ILE A 27 12.03 1.05 36.60
CA ILE A 27 12.45 -0.23 37.20
C ILE A 27 12.17 -1.41 36.25
N ALA A 28 11.13 -1.31 35.43
CA ALA A 28 10.84 -2.29 34.38
C ALA A 28 11.97 -2.31 33.33
N ASP A 29 12.46 -1.15 32.87
CA ASP A 29 13.57 -1.08 31.89
C ASP A 29 14.90 -1.68 32.42
N ALA A 30 15.12 -1.66 33.74
CA ALA A 30 16.29 -2.26 34.36
C ALA A 30 16.23 -3.80 34.44
N SER A 31 15.04 -4.40 34.33
CA SER A 31 14.81 -5.84 34.54
C SER A 31 14.80 -6.67 33.25
N TYR A 32 14.87 -6.06 32.06
CA TYR A 32 14.92 -6.77 30.76
C TYR A 32 16.22 -6.51 29.97
N PRO A 33 17.42 -6.80 30.51
CA PRO A 33 18.67 -6.63 29.75
C PRO A 33 18.77 -7.58 28.54
N THR A 34 17.99 -8.65 28.52
CA THR A 34 18.10 -9.77 27.56
C THR A 34 17.61 -9.43 26.15
N ILE A 35 16.60 -8.55 25.98
CA ILE A 35 16.03 -8.24 24.66
C ILE A 35 16.94 -7.29 23.85
N ARG A 36 17.84 -6.57 24.52
CA ARG A 36 18.83 -5.68 23.87
C ARG A 36 19.99 -6.43 23.20
N LEU A 37 20.17 -7.72 23.50
CA LEU A 37 21.26 -8.57 23.00
C LEU A 37 20.91 -9.45 21.80
N LEU A 38 19.68 -9.42 21.30
CA LEU A 38 19.22 -10.20 20.14
C LEU A 38 19.26 -9.41 18.81
N LYS A 39 19.93 -8.25 18.80
CA LYS A 39 20.12 -7.37 17.63
C LYS A 39 21.60 -7.17 17.29
N SER A 40 22.44 -8.17 17.56
CA SER A 40 23.85 -8.20 17.14
C SER A 40 24.07 -9.34 16.14
N PRO A 41 24.72 -9.08 14.99
CA PRO A 41 24.99 -10.09 13.99
C PRO A 41 26.27 -10.87 14.34
N ASP A 42 26.28 -11.55 15.48
CA ASP A 42 27.44 -12.34 15.91
C ASP A 42 27.07 -13.82 15.96
N PHE A 43 26.82 -14.38 14.78
CA PHE A 43 26.88 -15.82 14.56
C PHE A 43 28.38 -16.20 14.57
N VAL A 44 28.88 -16.75 15.68
CA VAL A 44 29.98 -17.73 15.79
C VAL A 44 30.50 -17.70 17.23
N THR A 45 30.24 -18.77 17.98
CA THR A 45 30.95 -19.06 19.23
C THR A 45 32.26 -19.77 18.91
N LEU A 46 33.38 -19.30 19.48
CA LEU A 46 34.44 -20.14 20.04
C LEU A 46 35.47 -19.28 20.77
N GLY A 47 35.70 -19.61 22.04
CA GLY A 47 36.77 -19.02 22.82
C GLY A 47 38.13 -19.30 22.19
N SER A 48 38.84 -18.27 21.80
CA SER A 48 40.27 -18.08 22.04
C SER A 48 40.76 -16.84 21.30
N ARG A 49 41.36 -15.93 22.08
CA ARG A 49 42.27 -14.86 21.65
C ARG A 49 41.66 -13.75 20.80
N THR A 50 41.74 -12.55 21.37
CA THR A 50 41.85 -11.26 20.70
C THR A 50 42.52 -11.38 19.33
N VAL A 51 41.71 -11.45 18.28
CA VAL A 51 42.13 -11.05 16.94
C VAL A 51 41.40 -9.75 16.69
N GLU A 52 41.99 -8.65 17.14
CA GLU A 52 41.70 -7.35 16.55
C GLU A 52 41.93 -7.53 15.04
N PRO A 53 40.91 -7.40 14.18
CA PRO A 53 41.15 -7.47 12.75
C PRO A 53 42.14 -6.35 12.44
N PHE A 54 43.30 -6.70 11.88
CA PHE A 54 44.26 -5.75 11.32
C PHE A 54 43.60 -5.06 10.12
N ARG A 55 42.65 -4.15 10.39
CA ARG A 55 42.09 -3.25 9.40
C ARG A 55 43.21 -2.29 9.07
N THR A 56 43.68 -2.36 7.83
CA THR A 56 44.63 -1.38 7.31
C THR A 56 44.04 0.02 7.51
N PRO A 57 44.84 1.02 7.93
CA PRO A 57 44.35 2.40 8.12
C PRO A 57 43.78 2.98 6.82
N PHE A 58 44.19 2.43 5.67
CA PHE A 58 43.70 2.78 4.35
C PHE A 58 42.23 2.36 4.12
N VAL A 59 41.86 1.12 4.46
CA VAL A 59 40.48 0.62 4.25
C VAL A 59 39.51 1.26 5.25
N ALA A 60 39.94 1.47 6.50
CA ALA A 60 39.15 2.23 7.47
C ALA A 60 38.93 3.69 7.02
N ARG A 61 39.93 4.31 6.37
CA ARG A 61 39.77 5.66 5.79
C ARG A 61 38.86 5.66 4.56
N LEU A 62 38.89 4.62 3.75
CA LEU A 62 37.98 4.45 2.61
C LEU A 62 36.53 4.25 3.05
N ASP A 63 36.29 3.49 4.13
CA ASP A 63 34.97 3.37 4.74
C ASP A 63 34.49 4.71 5.32
N LEU A 64 35.37 5.50 5.94
CA LEU A 64 35.06 6.84 6.45
C LEU A 64 34.82 7.86 5.33
N LEU A 65 35.47 7.70 4.18
CA LEU A 65 35.28 8.53 2.98
C LEU A 65 34.04 8.10 2.18
N GLY A 66 33.67 6.82 2.21
CA GLY A 66 32.47 6.27 1.56
C GLY A 66 31.19 6.46 2.38
N SER A 67 31.29 6.51 3.71
CA SER A 67 30.16 6.73 4.62
C SER A 67 29.74 8.20 4.74
N SER A 68 30.59 9.14 4.30
CA SER A 68 30.34 10.58 4.44
C SER A 68 29.85 11.22 3.15
N ARG A 69 28.52 11.12 2.93
CA ARG A 69 27.60 12.09 2.27
C ARG A 69 26.58 11.43 1.34
N SER A 70 25.45 11.01 1.90
CA SER A 70 24.15 11.13 1.23
C SER A 70 23.07 11.48 2.26
N THR A 71 23.11 12.73 2.68
CA THR A 71 22.11 13.33 3.57
C THR A 71 20.71 13.28 2.91
N GLY A 72 19.87 12.36 3.38
CA GLY A 72 18.40 12.52 3.49
C GLY A 72 17.51 12.35 2.25
N ARG A 73 17.97 12.58 1.01
CA ARG A 73 17.13 12.44 -0.21
C ARG A 73 17.36 11.15 -1.01
N HIS A 74 18.56 10.57 -0.93
CA HIS A 74 18.93 9.41 -1.74
C HIS A 74 18.19 8.14 -1.30
N GLY A 75 18.09 7.86 0.01
CA GLY A 75 17.41 6.66 0.50
C GLY A 75 15.90 6.57 0.21
N LEU A 76 15.21 7.70 0.00
CA LEU A 76 13.83 7.68 -0.49
C LEU A 76 13.80 7.28 -1.97
N LEU A 77 14.60 7.95 -2.81
CA LEU A 77 14.69 7.64 -4.23
C LEU A 77 15.11 6.18 -4.45
N ASP A 78 16.05 5.66 -3.67
CA ASP A 78 16.53 4.27 -3.77
C ASP A 78 15.43 3.23 -3.51
N ASN A 79 14.43 3.55 -2.68
CA ASN A 79 13.29 2.65 -2.40
C ASN A 79 12.18 2.72 -3.47
N TRP A 80 11.97 3.89 -4.08
CA TRP A 80 10.94 4.09 -5.11
C TRP A 80 11.46 3.80 -6.53
N LEU A 81 12.78 3.87 -6.73
CA LEU A 81 13.45 3.65 -8.01
C LEU A 81 13.15 2.26 -8.61
N PRO A 82 13.17 1.14 -7.86
CA PRO A 82 12.83 -0.17 -8.40
C PRO A 82 11.40 -0.21 -8.97
N PHE A 83 10.41 0.35 -8.27
CA PHE A 83 9.03 0.40 -8.73
C PHE A 83 8.88 1.20 -10.03
N LEU A 84 9.58 2.33 -10.13
CA LEU A 84 9.57 3.16 -11.34
C LEU A 84 10.23 2.43 -12.51
N ILE A 85 11.37 1.77 -12.29
CA ILE A 85 12.05 0.96 -13.30
C ILE A 85 11.13 -0.17 -13.79
N TYR A 86 10.47 -0.91 -12.90
CA TYR A 86 9.51 -1.95 -13.28
C TYR A 86 8.32 -1.37 -14.06
N GLY A 87 7.76 -0.26 -13.63
CA GLY A 87 6.68 0.43 -14.35
C GLY A 87 7.10 0.89 -15.75
N ALA A 88 8.34 1.38 -15.89
CA ALA A 88 8.90 1.75 -17.19
C ALA A 88 9.05 0.53 -18.10
N PHE A 89 9.60 -0.58 -17.63
CA PHE A 89 9.69 -1.81 -18.43
C PHE A 89 8.30 -2.35 -18.83
N ALA A 90 7.33 -2.31 -17.91
CA ALA A 90 5.96 -2.73 -18.18
C ALA A 90 5.28 -1.92 -19.30
N LEU A 91 5.67 -0.66 -19.51
CA LEU A 91 5.21 0.17 -20.64
C LEU A 91 6.08 -0.01 -21.90
N VAL A 92 7.41 -0.08 -21.74
CA VAL A 92 8.36 -0.15 -22.86
C VAL A 92 8.21 -1.46 -23.63
N ILE A 93 8.03 -2.60 -22.96
CA ILE A 93 7.90 -3.90 -23.63
C ILE A 93 6.68 -3.94 -24.59
N PRO A 94 5.43 -3.65 -24.16
CA PRO A 94 4.30 -3.63 -25.09
C PRO A 94 4.42 -2.49 -26.12
N ALA A 95 4.96 -1.32 -25.76
CA ALA A 95 5.18 -0.23 -26.70
C ALA A 95 6.17 -0.62 -27.82
N THR A 96 7.26 -1.32 -27.48
CA THR A 96 8.24 -1.81 -28.46
C THR A 96 7.67 -2.92 -29.33
N MET A 97 6.83 -3.83 -28.78
CA MET A 97 6.09 -4.80 -29.60
C MET A 97 5.14 -4.12 -30.59
N ILE A 98 4.38 -3.11 -30.15
CA ILE A 98 3.48 -2.35 -31.03
C ILE A 98 4.29 -1.62 -32.10
N TYR A 99 5.39 -0.96 -31.72
CA TYR A 99 6.28 -0.26 -32.64
C TYR A 99 6.90 -1.21 -33.67
N ALA A 100 7.44 -2.36 -33.21
CA ALA A 100 7.98 -3.40 -34.07
C ALA A 100 6.92 -3.94 -35.04
N SER A 101 5.68 -4.13 -34.57
CA SER A 101 4.56 -4.54 -35.43
C SER A 101 4.31 -3.55 -36.57
N PHE A 102 4.43 -2.24 -36.33
CA PHE A 102 4.30 -1.23 -37.38
C PHE A 102 5.52 -1.13 -38.31
N VAL A 103 6.74 -1.29 -37.79
CA VAL A 103 7.99 -1.19 -38.57
C VAL A 103 8.20 -2.43 -39.45
N PHE A 104 7.97 -3.62 -38.91
CA PHE A 104 8.09 -4.89 -39.62
C PHE A 104 6.78 -5.31 -40.34
N ALA A 105 5.80 -4.41 -40.43
CA ALA A 105 4.59 -4.67 -41.19
C ALA A 105 4.90 -4.78 -42.70
N THR A 106 5.15 -6.00 -43.19
CA THR A 106 5.25 -6.33 -44.63
C THR A 106 3.89 -6.29 -45.34
N ARG A 107 2.89 -5.61 -44.76
CA ARG A 107 1.51 -5.60 -45.24
C ARG A 107 1.36 -4.61 -46.40
N PRO A 108 0.67 -4.97 -47.50
CA PRO A 108 0.36 -4.03 -48.57
C PRO A 108 -0.36 -2.79 -48.02
N ARG A 109 0.23 -1.60 -48.24
CA ARG A 109 -0.31 -0.30 -47.79
C ARG A 109 -1.68 0.04 -48.36
N ARG A 110 -2.16 -0.70 -49.36
CA ARG A 110 -3.47 -0.50 -50.00
C ARG A 110 -4.59 -0.80 -48.99
N ARG A 111 -5.21 0.26 -48.47
CA ARG A 111 -6.45 0.17 -47.70
C ARG A 111 -7.59 -0.21 -48.64
N VAL A 112 -7.88 -1.50 -48.75
CA VAL A 112 -9.07 -1.98 -49.45
C VAL A 112 -10.30 -1.58 -48.63
N ARG A 113 -11.33 -1.00 -49.25
CA ARG A 113 -12.54 -0.48 -48.58
C ARG A 113 -13.18 -1.51 -47.63
N THR A 114 -13.13 -2.79 -47.98
CA THR A 114 -13.67 -3.90 -47.18
C THR A 114 -12.92 -4.14 -45.86
N ARG A 115 -11.68 -3.67 -45.69
CA ARG A 115 -10.90 -3.83 -44.44
C ARG A 115 -11.14 -2.73 -43.40
N ILE A 116 -11.72 -1.60 -43.82
CA ILE A 116 -11.93 -0.42 -42.96
C ILE A 116 -13.38 -0.25 -42.53
N VAL A 117 -14.28 -1.09 -43.04
CA VAL A 117 -15.68 -1.12 -42.62
C VAL A 117 -15.81 -1.97 -41.35
N PRO A 118 -16.65 -1.55 -40.38
CA PRO A 118 -17.01 -2.39 -39.24
C PRO A 118 -17.58 -3.74 -39.70
N PHE A 119 -17.31 -4.79 -38.93
CA PHE A 119 -17.83 -6.13 -39.22
C PHE A 119 -19.32 -6.21 -38.86
N GLU A 120 -20.19 -6.55 -39.84
CA GLU A 120 -21.65 -6.48 -39.67
C GLU A 120 -22.40 -7.78 -40.00
N SER A 121 -21.75 -8.82 -40.54
CA SER A 121 -22.32 -10.09 -41.09
C SER A 121 -22.48 -10.19 -42.62
N GLY A 122 -21.97 -9.22 -43.39
CA GLY A 122 -21.91 -9.29 -44.87
C GLY A 122 -23.09 -8.64 -45.60
N VAL A 123 -24.15 -8.29 -44.88
CA VAL A 123 -25.23 -7.39 -45.30
C VAL A 123 -25.10 -6.11 -44.51
N SER A 124 -24.59 -5.05 -45.15
CA SER A 124 -24.43 -3.76 -44.46
C SER A 124 -25.74 -2.98 -44.51
N THR A 125 -26.37 -2.82 -43.35
CA THR A 125 -27.60 -2.05 -43.14
C THR A 125 -27.28 -0.60 -42.80
N GLY A 126 -26.51 0.08 -43.64
CA GLY A 126 -26.24 1.51 -43.47
C GLY A 126 -25.60 1.88 -42.11
N PRO A 127 -25.70 3.15 -41.69
CA PRO A 127 -25.23 3.59 -40.38
C PRO A 127 -25.98 2.85 -39.26
N PRO A 128 -25.29 2.35 -38.22
CA PRO A 128 -25.97 1.69 -37.11
C PRO A 128 -26.98 2.66 -36.47
N PRO A 129 -28.17 2.18 -36.09
CA PRO A 129 -29.14 3.00 -35.37
C PRO A 129 -28.50 3.52 -34.07
N GLN A 130 -28.79 4.77 -33.70
CA GLN A 130 -28.27 5.34 -32.47
C GLN A 130 -28.93 4.63 -31.27
N GLN A 131 -28.21 3.64 -30.72
CA GLN A 131 -28.65 2.92 -29.54
C GLN A 131 -28.35 3.73 -28.29
N ARG A 132 -29.35 3.84 -27.42
CA ARG A 132 -29.18 4.46 -26.10
C ARG A 132 -28.45 3.47 -25.21
N PHE A 133 -27.38 3.92 -24.57
CA PHE A 133 -26.72 3.11 -23.54
C PHE A 133 -27.62 3.00 -22.31
N THR A 134 -27.77 1.78 -21.79
CA THR A 134 -28.59 1.49 -20.60
C THR A 134 -27.97 2.11 -19.35
N ILE A 135 -28.82 2.64 -18.46
CA ILE A 135 -28.42 3.30 -17.21
C ILE A 135 -27.69 2.36 -16.22
N SER A 136 -27.85 1.04 -16.35
CA SER A 136 -27.25 0.04 -15.44
C SER A 136 -25.73 0.15 -15.31
N PHE A 137 -25.02 0.58 -16.37
CA PHE A 137 -23.58 0.83 -16.31
C PHE A 137 -23.22 1.99 -15.36
N TYR A 138 -24.04 3.04 -15.34
CA TYR A 138 -23.83 4.19 -14.45
C TYR A 138 -24.10 3.80 -12.98
N LEU A 139 -25.16 3.05 -12.71
CA LEU A 139 -25.50 2.59 -11.35
C LEU A 139 -24.39 1.71 -10.77
N THR A 140 -23.83 0.81 -11.58
CA THR A 140 -22.71 -0.05 -11.16
C THR A 140 -21.44 0.76 -10.88
N ALA A 141 -21.13 1.75 -11.73
CA ALA A 141 -19.96 2.62 -11.53
C ALA A 141 -20.11 3.49 -10.26
N MET A 142 -21.28 4.06 -10.02
CA MET A 142 -21.56 4.84 -8.81
C MET A 142 -21.44 3.98 -7.54
N LEU A 143 -21.94 2.74 -7.57
CA LEU A 143 -21.80 1.79 -6.48
C LEU A 143 -20.32 1.47 -6.20
N PHE A 144 -19.51 1.25 -7.25
CA PHE A 144 -18.07 0.98 -7.09
C PHE A 144 -17.34 2.16 -6.44
N ILE A 145 -17.64 3.40 -6.83
CA ILE A 145 -17.04 4.60 -6.23
C ILE A 145 -17.36 4.69 -4.73
N VAL A 146 -18.62 4.45 -4.36
CA VAL A 146 -19.04 4.46 -2.95
C VAL A 146 -18.38 3.30 -2.19
N PHE A 147 -18.29 2.10 -2.76
CA PHE A 147 -17.61 1.01 -2.07
C PHE A 147 -16.09 1.23 -1.92
N ASP A 148 -15.44 1.83 -2.92
CA ASP A 148 -14.00 2.13 -2.92
C ASP A 148 -13.63 3.18 -1.86
N ILE A 149 -14.40 4.26 -1.76
CA ILE A 149 -14.13 5.29 -0.73
C ILE A 149 -14.29 4.74 0.69
N GLU A 150 -15.19 3.78 0.88
CA GLU A 150 -15.41 3.15 2.19
C GLU A 150 -14.24 2.22 2.56
N ILE A 151 -13.61 1.54 1.60
CA ILE A 151 -12.36 0.79 1.84
C ILE A 151 -11.22 1.72 2.23
N VAL A 152 -11.13 2.89 1.59
CA VAL A 152 -10.13 3.91 1.96
C VAL A 152 -10.30 4.33 3.42
N PHE A 153 -11.53 4.42 3.93
CA PHE A 153 -11.79 4.70 5.35
C PHE A 153 -11.49 3.53 6.28
N LEU A 154 -11.69 2.28 5.82
CA LEU A 154 -11.32 1.09 6.59
C LEU A 154 -9.79 0.93 6.75
N TYR A 155 -9.00 1.44 5.80
CA TYR A 155 -7.55 1.24 5.80
C TYR A 155 -6.84 1.81 7.05
N PRO A 156 -7.02 3.11 7.42
CA PRO A 156 -6.43 3.64 8.65
C PRO A 156 -6.90 2.89 9.91
N LEU A 157 -8.19 2.54 9.97
CA LEU A 157 -8.77 1.80 11.10
C LEU A 157 -8.11 0.43 11.25
N ALA A 158 -7.89 -0.29 10.15
CA ALA A 158 -7.19 -1.58 10.13
C ALA A 158 -5.75 -1.47 10.61
N VAL A 159 -5.02 -0.41 10.23
CA VAL A 159 -3.62 -0.19 10.63
C VAL A 159 -3.50 0.08 12.14
N ILE A 160 -4.47 0.76 12.75
CA ILE A 160 -4.45 1.11 14.19
C ILE A 160 -5.25 0.15 15.07
N LEU A 161 -5.87 -0.89 14.50
CA LEU A 161 -6.79 -1.79 15.20
C LEU A 161 -6.18 -2.38 16.48
N HIS A 162 -4.88 -2.73 16.45
CA HIS A 162 -4.17 -3.26 17.61
C HIS A 162 -4.12 -2.29 18.80
N LYS A 163 -4.12 -0.97 18.57
CA LYS A 163 -4.09 0.03 19.64
C LYS A 163 -5.47 0.28 20.25
N LEU A 164 -6.52 0.12 19.44
CA LEU A 164 -7.92 0.36 19.85
C LEU A 164 -8.61 -0.90 20.40
N ALA A 165 -8.06 -2.10 20.13
CA ALA A 165 -8.59 -3.39 20.57
C ALA A 165 -10.11 -3.52 20.34
N TRP A 166 -10.90 -3.68 21.40
CA TRP A 166 -12.34 -3.87 21.34
C TRP A 166 -13.11 -2.69 20.73
N PHE A 167 -12.68 -1.45 20.98
CA PHE A 167 -13.36 -0.28 20.43
C PHE A 167 -13.21 -0.22 18.90
N GLY A 168 -12.00 -0.50 18.40
CA GLY A 168 -11.74 -0.53 16.95
C GLY A 168 -12.46 -1.68 16.26
N PHE A 169 -12.64 -2.82 16.94
CA PHE A 169 -13.39 -3.94 16.41
C PHE A 169 -14.89 -3.63 16.25
N VAL A 170 -15.50 -2.95 17.24
CA VAL A 170 -16.91 -2.52 17.16
C VAL A 170 -17.11 -1.53 16.03
N GLU A 171 -16.21 -0.55 15.90
CA GLU A 171 -16.26 0.44 14.82
C GLU A 171 -16.14 -0.23 13.44
N PHE A 172 -15.22 -1.20 13.31
CA PHE A 172 -15.05 -1.98 12.09
C PHE A 172 -16.33 -2.76 11.74
N LEU A 173 -16.95 -3.42 12.73
CA LEU A 173 -18.18 -4.17 12.52
C LEU A 173 -19.36 -3.25 12.14
N PHE A 174 -19.46 -2.08 12.77
CA PHE A 174 -20.48 -1.08 12.45
C PHE A 174 -20.35 -0.57 11.01
N PHE A 175 -19.13 -0.31 10.58
CA PHE A 175 -18.83 0.14 9.22
C PHE A 175 -19.13 -0.93 8.16
N ILE A 176 -18.79 -2.19 8.44
CA ILE A 176 -19.16 -3.30 7.55
C ILE A 176 -20.68 -3.51 7.51
N ALA A 177 -21.37 -3.35 8.64
CA ALA A 177 -22.83 -3.49 8.69
C ALA A 177 -23.54 -2.45 7.81
N ILE A 178 -23.12 -1.18 7.85
CA ILE A 178 -23.73 -0.14 7.02
C ILE A 178 -23.48 -0.37 5.52
N LEU A 179 -22.28 -0.85 5.15
CA LEU A 179 -21.95 -1.26 3.77
C LEU A 179 -22.85 -2.38 3.27
N VAL A 180 -23.03 -3.43 4.08
CA VAL A 180 -23.90 -4.55 3.74
C VAL A 180 -25.34 -4.08 3.57
N ILE A 181 -25.84 -3.22 4.45
CA ILE A 181 -27.20 -2.67 4.34
C ILE A 181 -27.35 -1.85 3.04
N ALA A 182 -26.40 -0.98 2.72
CA ALA A 182 -26.43 -0.19 1.49
C ALA A 182 -26.39 -1.08 0.24
N TYR A 183 -25.52 -2.09 0.22
CA TYR A 183 -25.42 -3.05 -0.88
C TYR A 183 -26.71 -3.86 -1.07
N VAL A 184 -27.27 -4.42 0.01
CA VAL A 184 -28.52 -5.18 -0.04
C VAL A 184 -29.68 -4.29 -0.50
N TYR A 185 -29.74 -3.03 -0.07
CA TYR A 185 -30.77 -2.09 -0.52
C TYR A 185 -30.72 -1.87 -2.04
N VAL A 186 -29.54 -1.62 -2.60
CA VAL A 186 -29.34 -1.41 -4.04
C VAL A 186 -29.64 -2.69 -4.82
N TRP A 187 -29.24 -3.85 -4.31
CA TRP A 187 -29.54 -5.14 -4.92
C TRP A 187 -31.05 -5.40 -4.98
N ARG A 188 -31.77 -5.14 -3.88
CA ARG A 188 -33.24 -5.26 -3.82
C ARG A 188 -33.97 -4.30 -4.76
N LYS A 189 -33.35 -3.18 -5.12
CA LYS A 189 -33.90 -2.22 -6.11
C LYS A 189 -33.69 -2.64 -7.57
N GLY A 190 -33.01 -3.75 -7.84
CA GLY A 190 -32.76 -4.21 -9.20
C GLY A 190 -31.84 -3.30 -10.01
N ALA A 191 -31.02 -2.49 -9.33
CA ALA A 191 -30.02 -1.63 -10.00
C ALA A 191 -28.93 -2.42 -10.75
N LEU A 192 -28.86 -3.73 -10.49
CA LEU A 192 -27.93 -4.68 -11.07
C LEU A 192 -28.59 -5.61 -12.11
N GLU A 193 -29.89 -5.45 -12.40
CA GLU A 193 -30.54 -6.24 -13.44
C GLU A 193 -30.14 -5.69 -14.82
N TRP A 194 -29.59 -6.58 -15.64
CA TRP A 194 -29.20 -6.32 -17.03
C TRP A 194 -30.30 -6.84 -17.94
N GLN A 195 -30.82 -5.98 -18.83
CA GLN A 195 -31.69 -6.33 -19.95
C GLN A 195 -30.98 -6.05 -21.27
#